data_AF-A0A538Q561-F1
#
_entry.id   AF-A0A538Q561-F1
#
_cell.length_a   1.000
_cell.length_b   1.000
_cell.length_c   1.000
_cell.angle_alpha   90.00
_cell.angle_beta   90.00
_cell.angle_gamma   90.00
#
_symmetry.space_group_name_H-M   'P 1'
#
loop_
_entity.id
_entity.type
_entity.pdbx_description
1 polymer ?
#
loop_
_entity_poly.entity_id
_entity_poly.type
_entity_poly.pdbx_seq_one_letter_code
_entity_poly.pdbx_strand_id
1 'polypeptide(L)'
;MRRAALGAIAVTAACGTPVPQLRLGLAGTASQICPSTDCMAVQMLCDAVMSIRMVDPSEPSKTYFSQCVRVQPDRKSDMCSLRSVDLDQSPVPVRNLDVQIAVYSLSQVAFDPRTNDPICPDAIAFSTATGYPVEQPSAPALGGHTYYHPGDDTVDITLGCTNLPAINAACVSETPRSVAATVVDFDTRLPVTVGPLGIADHLWVSVGEPHMLDGGYVLNPRDAFPLRLDNEQVARWSAPLSPAFSKYVCVDVVEDEAEATPTLRCLPTPAGQLPELPGMRLSRGTLQNVLKSLSLSEFPDEGITIGMVVDTLARGVSDYVVTPSAGTVTYLSATQGPGGTKTDASGIFVSRDAPFGTKFAASGLNQTVPGVGGLVAGKVTIVIVPFVGATAL
;
A
#
# COMPACT_ATOMS: atom_id res chain seq x y z
N MET A 1 29.16 -57.59 -34.57
CA MET A 1 27.78 -57.66 -34.02
C MET A 1 27.70 -56.75 -32.81
N ARG A 2 27.12 -55.55 -32.95
CA ARG A 2 26.89 -54.60 -31.85
C ARG A 2 25.44 -54.75 -31.39
N ARG A 3 25.22 -55.18 -30.14
CA ARG A 3 23.89 -55.19 -29.51
C ARG A 3 23.72 -53.89 -28.74
N ALA A 4 22.77 -53.08 -29.20
CA ALA A 4 22.29 -51.90 -28.47
C ALA A 4 21.41 -52.37 -27.32
N ALA A 5 21.74 -51.96 -26.09
CA ALA A 5 20.90 -52.14 -24.93
C ALA A 5 19.91 -50.96 -24.86
N LEU A 6 18.63 -51.23 -25.10
CA LEU A 6 17.56 -50.30 -24.77
C LEU A 6 17.32 -50.34 -23.26
N GLY A 7 17.70 -49.28 -22.56
CA GLY A 7 17.28 -49.03 -21.18
C GLY A 7 15.85 -48.49 -21.18
N ALA A 8 14.93 -49.23 -20.55
CA ALA A 8 13.57 -48.75 -20.28
C ALA A 8 13.60 -47.73 -19.14
N ILE A 9 13.30 -46.47 -19.45
CA ILE A 9 13.05 -45.43 -18.44
C ILE A 9 11.62 -45.64 -17.94
N ALA A 10 11.48 -46.18 -16.73
CA ALA A 10 10.20 -46.22 -16.03
C ALA A 10 9.87 -44.80 -15.55
N VAL A 11 9.04 -44.09 -16.30
CA VAL A 11 8.46 -42.82 -15.85
C VAL A 11 7.41 -43.17 -14.80
N THR A 12 7.74 -43.02 -13.53
CA THR A 12 6.76 -43.03 -12.44
C THR A 12 5.90 -41.78 -12.60
N ALA A 13 4.73 -41.91 -13.23
CA ALA A 13 3.72 -40.86 -13.23
C ALA A 13 3.39 -40.54 -11.77
N ALA A 14 3.74 -39.35 -11.31
CA ALA A 14 3.34 -38.89 -9.99
C ALA A 14 1.81 -38.85 -9.94
N CYS A 15 1.20 -39.74 -9.15
CA CYS A 15 -0.24 -39.85 -9.00
C CYS A 15 -0.78 -38.65 -8.20
N GLY A 16 -0.89 -37.49 -8.84
CA GLY A 16 -1.70 -36.39 -8.33
C GLY A 16 -3.18 -36.67 -8.61
N THR A 17 -4.06 -36.27 -7.69
CA THR A 17 -5.50 -36.21 -7.96
C THR A 17 -5.86 -34.83 -8.52
N PRO A 18 -6.90 -34.73 -9.37
CA PRO A 18 -7.42 -33.44 -9.79
C PRO A 18 -7.92 -32.63 -8.59
N VAL A 19 -7.95 -31.30 -8.73
CA VAL A 19 -8.47 -30.40 -7.70
C VAL A 19 -9.98 -30.64 -7.55
N PRO A 20 -10.51 -30.82 -6.32
CA PRO A 20 -11.94 -31.03 -6.10
C PRO A 20 -12.75 -29.80 -6.47
N GLN A 21 -14.02 -29.99 -6.81
CA GLN A 21 -14.96 -28.88 -6.97
C GLN A 21 -15.35 -28.30 -5.61
N LEU A 22 -15.44 -26.98 -5.50
CA LEU A 22 -15.87 -26.33 -4.26
C LEU A 22 -17.37 -26.06 -4.29
N ARG A 23 -18.04 -26.40 -3.19
CA ARG A 23 -19.45 -26.07 -2.97
C ARG A 23 -19.55 -25.15 -1.77
N LEU A 24 -20.04 -23.94 -2.03
CA LEU A 24 -20.08 -22.87 -1.03
C LEU A 24 -21.49 -22.71 -0.45
N GLY A 25 -21.56 -22.74 0.88
CA GLY A 25 -22.72 -22.39 1.69
C GLY A 25 -22.43 -21.19 2.60
N LEU A 26 -23.48 -20.57 3.13
CA LEU A 26 -23.37 -19.46 4.09
C LEU A 26 -23.82 -19.92 5.49
N ALA A 27 -23.11 -19.46 6.52
CA ALA A 27 -23.38 -19.84 7.90
C ALA A 27 -24.68 -19.22 8.43
N GLY A 28 -25.53 -20.05 9.03
CA GLY A 28 -26.72 -19.63 9.80
C GLY A 28 -26.56 -19.73 11.32
N THR A 29 -25.34 -19.98 11.82
CA THR A 29 -25.06 -20.31 13.23
C THR A 29 -24.66 -19.10 14.05
N ALA A 30 -24.99 -19.10 15.35
CA ALA A 30 -24.81 -17.95 16.26
C ALA A 30 -23.38 -17.38 16.37
N SER A 31 -22.34 -18.17 16.08
CA SER A 31 -20.95 -17.72 16.19
C SER A 31 -20.49 -16.80 15.06
N GLN A 32 -21.06 -16.92 13.86
CA GLN A 32 -20.91 -15.99 12.73
C GLN A 32 -22.12 -16.13 11.80
N ILE A 33 -23.12 -15.28 12.01
CA ILE A 33 -24.41 -15.30 11.31
C ILE A 33 -24.29 -14.47 10.03
N CYS A 34 -24.53 -15.09 8.88
CA CYS A 34 -24.87 -14.36 7.67
C CYS A 34 -26.33 -13.90 7.71
N PRO A 35 -26.68 -12.74 7.09
CA PRO A 35 -28.07 -12.25 7.09
C PRO A 35 -29.08 -13.26 6.52
N SER A 36 -28.60 -14.15 5.65
CA SER A 36 -29.35 -15.27 5.09
C SER A 36 -28.39 -16.41 4.75
N THR A 37 -28.88 -17.65 4.78
CA THR A 37 -28.19 -18.82 4.22
C THR A 37 -28.39 -18.92 2.70
N ASP A 38 -29.37 -18.21 2.15
CA ASP A 38 -29.57 -18.07 0.70
C ASP A 38 -28.61 -17.00 0.16
N CYS A 39 -27.69 -17.41 -0.72
CA CYS A 39 -26.69 -16.52 -1.31
C CYS A 39 -27.34 -15.37 -2.11
N MET A 40 -28.52 -15.58 -2.69
CA MET A 40 -29.22 -14.54 -3.45
C MET A 40 -29.71 -13.39 -2.57
N ALA A 41 -29.86 -13.63 -1.27
CA ALA A 41 -30.32 -12.63 -0.30
C ALA A 41 -29.15 -11.81 0.31
N VAL A 42 -27.90 -12.14 -0.03
CA VAL A 42 -26.71 -11.45 0.49
C VAL A 42 -26.01 -10.74 -0.66
N GLN A 43 -26.09 -9.42 -0.67
CA GLN A 43 -25.57 -8.60 -1.77
C GLN A 43 -24.05 -8.44 -1.71
N MET A 44 -23.43 -8.49 -2.88
CA MET A 44 -22.03 -8.16 -3.15
C MET A 44 -22.00 -7.06 -4.21
N LEU A 45 -22.31 -5.84 -3.78
CA LEU A 45 -22.42 -4.69 -4.67
C LEU A 45 -21.08 -4.31 -5.31
N CYS A 46 -19.97 -4.68 -4.68
CA CYS A 46 -18.63 -4.33 -5.12
C CYS A 46 -17.88 -5.54 -5.66
N ASP A 47 -16.83 -5.26 -6.42
CA ASP A 47 -15.85 -6.27 -6.77
C ASP A 47 -15.22 -6.86 -5.52
N ALA A 48 -15.04 -8.17 -5.55
CA ALA A 48 -14.43 -8.93 -4.47
C ALA A 48 -13.31 -9.81 -5.01
N VAL A 49 -12.45 -10.26 -4.09
CA VAL A 49 -11.38 -11.21 -4.37
C VAL A 49 -11.51 -12.38 -3.43
N MET A 50 -11.37 -13.59 -3.99
CA MET A 50 -11.42 -14.84 -3.26
C MET A 50 -10.02 -15.44 -3.17
N SER A 51 -9.57 -15.67 -1.95
CA SER A 51 -8.37 -16.45 -1.62
C SER A 51 -8.78 -17.90 -1.36
N ILE A 52 -8.12 -18.84 -2.02
CA ILE A 52 -8.36 -20.28 -1.90
C ILE A 52 -7.03 -20.93 -1.63
N ARG A 53 -6.95 -21.68 -0.54
CA ARG A 53 -5.72 -22.36 -0.13
C ARG A 53 -6.01 -23.80 0.27
N MET A 54 -5.09 -24.70 -0.07
CA MET A 54 -5.08 -26.07 0.45
C MET A 54 -3.75 -26.31 1.14
N VAL A 55 -3.78 -26.46 2.46
CA VAL A 55 -2.58 -26.56 3.30
C VAL A 55 -2.51 -27.92 4.00
N ASP A 56 -1.31 -28.28 4.47
CA ASP A 56 -1.14 -29.45 5.33
C ASP A 56 -1.75 -29.15 6.71
N PRO A 57 -2.74 -29.94 7.19
CA PRO A 57 -3.39 -29.67 8.47
C PRO A 57 -2.43 -29.84 9.66
N SER A 58 -1.34 -30.60 9.49
CA SER A 58 -0.30 -30.77 10.51
C SER A 58 0.82 -29.73 10.43
N GLU A 59 0.96 -29.07 9.28
CA GLU A 59 1.99 -28.05 9.01
C GLU A 59 1.39 -26.92 8.15
N PRO A 60 0.60 -25.98 8.74
CA PRO A 60 -0.15 -24.98 7.97
C PRO A 60 0.70 -24.01 7.13
N SER A 61 2.00 -23.92 7.39
CA SER A 61 2.96 -23.20 6.56
C SER A 61 3.22 -23.87 5.21
N LYS A 62 2.88 -25.16 5.07
CA LYS A 62 3.05 -25.93 3.85
C LYS A 62 1.78 -25.88 3.00
N THR A 63 1.81 -25.01 2.01
CA THR A 63 0.72 -24.82 1.05
C THR A 63 0.93 -25.69 -0.19
N TYR A 64 -0.07 -26.49 -0.57
CA TYR A 64 -0.06 -27.31 -1.78
C TYR A 64 -0.80 -26.66 -2.95
N PHE A 65 -1.77 -25.80 -2.65
CA PHE A 65 -2.52 -25.02 -3.62
C PHE A 65 -2.79 -23.63 -3.06
N SER A 66 -2.58 -22.59 -3.86
CA SER A 66 -2.92 -21.21 -3.51
C SER A 66 -3.39 -20.47 -4.75
N GLN A 67 -4.56 -19.86 -4.68
CA GLN A 67 -5.13 -19.04 -5.75
C GLN A 67 -5.76 -17.79 -5.13
N CYS A 68 -5.47 -16.64 -5.73
CA CYS A 68 -6.09 -15.36 -5.41
C CYS A 68 -6.71 -14.81 -6.69
N VAL A 69 -8.04 -14.69 -6.72
CA VAL A 69 -8.75 -14.42 -7.97
C VAL A 69 -9.91 -13.47 -7.75
N ARG A 70 -10.11 -12.57 -8.72
CA ARG A 70 -11.27 -11.67 -8.73
C ARG A 70 -12.54 -12.48 -8.91
N VAL A 71 -13.53 -12.22 -8.08
CA VAL A 71 -14.86 -12.82 -8.22
C VAL A 71 -15.56 -12.10 -9.36
N GLN A 72 -15.91 -12.83 -10.42
CA GLN A 72 -16.72 -12.29 -11.50
C GLN A 72 -18.17 -12.15 -10.98
N PRO A 73 -18.71 -10.92 -10.88
CA PRO A 73 -20.09 -10.75 -10.46
C PRO A 73 -21.00 -11.40 -11.48
N ASP A 74 -22.01 -12.11 -10.99
CA ASP A 74 -23.12 -12.50 -11.84
C ASP A 74 -24.01 -11.28 -12.15
N ARG A 75 -25.11 -11.48 -12.90
CA ARG A 75 -26.02 -10.38 -13.24
C ARG A 75 -26.67 -9.70 -12.03
N LYS A 76 -26.68 -10.34 -10.87
CA LYS A 76 -27.37 -9.88 -9.66
C LYS A 76 -26.40 -9.29 -8.63
N SER A 77 -25.09 -9.49 -8.80
CA SER A 77 -24.06 -9.00 -7.88
C SER A 77 -24.37 -9.45 -6.44
N ASP A 78 -24.68 -10.74 -6.30
CA ASP A 78 -24.96 -11.37 -5.02
C ASP A 78 -23.89 -12.42 -4.67
N MET A 79 -23.96 -12.97 -3.47
CA MET A 79 -23.01 -13.96 -2.98
C MET A 79 -22.97 -15.26 -3.78
N CYS A 80 -23.95 -15.52 -4.65
CA CYS A 80 -23.89 -16.68 -5.52
C CYS A 80 -22.78 -16.54 -6.57
N SER A 81 -22.31 -15.31 -6.83
CA SER A 81 -21.17 -15.02 -7.69
C SER A 81 -19.89 -15.72 -7.25
N LEU A 82 -19.71 -16.04 -5.96
CA LEU A 82 -18.52 -16.78 -5.49
C LEU A 82 -18.39 -18.18 -6.11
N ARG A 83 -19.49 -18.75 -6.63
CA ARG A 83 -19.50 -20.05 -7.29
C ARG A 83 -18.96 -20.02 -8.72
N SER A 84 -18.72 -18.82 -9.27
CA SER A 84 -18.15 -18.65 -10.62
C SER A 84 -16.63 -18.80 -10.66
N VAL A 85 -15.99 -18.95 -9.50
CA VAL A 85 -14.53 -19.04 -9.40
C VAL A 85 -14.07 -20.43 -9.81
N ASP A 86 -13.41 -20.51 -10.96
CA ASP A 86 -12.75 -21.72 -11.44
C ASP A 86 -11.40 -21.92 -10.76
N LEU A 87 -11.14 -23.17 -10.35
CA LEU A 87 -9.86 -23.56 -9.77
C LEU A 87 -8.86 -23.95 -10.85
N ASP A 88 -7.63 -23.48 -10.68
CA ASP A 88 -6.51 -23.96 -11.48
C ASP A 88 -6.35 -25.48 -11.33
N GLN A 89 -6.13 -26.18 -12.44
CA GLN A 89 -6.06 -27.65 -12.47
C GLN A 89 -4.68 -28.19 -12.01
N SER A 90 -4.15 -27.63 -10.92
CA SER A 90 -2.88 -28.02 -10.34
C SER A 90 -3.03 -29.31 -9.51
N PRO A 91 -2.22 -30.35 -9.74
CA PRO A 91 -2.37 -31.62 -9.01
C PRO A 91 -2.16 -31.42 -7.51
N VAL A 92 -3.09 -31.92 -6.71
CA VAL A 92 -2.99 -31.94 -5.25
C VAL A 92 -2.51 -33.31 -4.76
N PRO A 93 -1.76 -33.38 -3.66
CA PRO A 93 -1.28 -34.65 -3.13
C PRO A 93 -2.43 -35.51 -2.58
N VAL A 94 -2.27 -36.83 -2.69
CA VAL A 94 -3.21 -37.84 -2.15
C VAL A 94 -3.06 -37.94 -0.62
N ARG A 95 -3.51 -36.92 0.10
CA ARG A 95 -3.57 -36.85 1.58
C ARG A 95 -4.70 -35.93 2.04
N ASN A 96 -5.01 -35.96 3.34
CA ASN A 96 -5.95 -34.99 3.92
C ASN A 96 -5.36 -33.58 3.84
N LEU A 97 -6.17 -32.62 3.39
CA LEU A 97 -5.78 -31.20 3.27
C LEU A 97 -6.80 -30.33 3.99
N ASP A 98 -6.34 -29.22 4.57
CA ASP A 98 -7.22 -28.17 5.08
C ASP A 98 -7.47 -27.15 3.96
N VAL A 99 -8.73 -27.06 3.52
CA VAL A 99 -9.16 -26.17 2.45
C VAL A 99 -9.73 -24.90 3.06
N GLN A 100 -9.06 -23.79 2.82
CA GLN A 100 -9.37 -22.49 3.41
C GLN A 100 -9.85 -21.52 2.33
N ILE A 101 -10.95 -20.83 2.61
CA ILE A 101 -11.50 -19.77 1.75
C ILE A 101 -11.64 -18.48 2.55
N ALA A 102 -11.20 -17.39 1.94
CA ALA A 102 -11.42 -16.04 2.44
C ALA A 102 -11.81 -15.10 1.30
N VAL A 103 -12.77 -14.22 1.56
CA VAL A 103 -13.27 -13.24 0.58
C VAL A 103 -13.03 -11.84 1.12
N TYR A 104 -12.40 -11.02 0.30
CA TYR A 104 -12.03 -9.64 0.58
C TYR A 104 -12.75 -8.70 -0.37
N SER A 105 -12.97 -7.44 0.05
CA SER A 105 -13.23 -6.38 -0.92
C SER A 105 -12.01 -6.23 -1.84
N LEU A 106 -12.24 -5.93 -3.12
CA LEU A 106 -11.15 -5.63 -4.06
C LEU A 106 -10.25 -4.48 -3.55
N SER A 107 -10.80 -3.54 -2.78
CA SER A 107 -10.06 -2.42 -2.20
C SER A 107 -9.13 -2.80 -1.05
N GLN A 108 -9.24 -4.03 -0.51
CA GLN A 108 -8.44 -4.50 0.63
C GLN A 108 -7.25 -5.37 0.21
N VAL A 109 -7.14 -5.70 -1.08
CA VAL A 109 -6.06 -6.54 -1.60
C VAL A 109 -5.03 -5.70 -2.35
N ALA A 110 -3.76 -6.11 -2.29
CA ALA A 110 -2.72 -5.56 -3.13
C ALA A 110 -2.83 -6.15 -4.55
N PHE A 111 -2.12 -5.57 -5.52
CA PHE A 111 -2.02 -6.09 -6.88
C PHE A 111 -0.57 -6.29 -7.28
N ASP A 112 -0.30 -7.35 -8.03
CA ASP A 112 0.99 -7.53 -8.69
C ASP A 112 1.15 -6.43 -9.75
N PRO A 113 2.19 -5.58 -9.69
CA PRO A 113 2.34 -4.44 -10.60
C PRO A 113 2.61 -4.85 -12.06
N ARG A 114 3.06 -6.09 -12.30
CA ARG A 114 3.38 -6.62 -13.63
C ARG A 114 2.17 -7.27 -14.27
N THR A 115 1.46 -8.13 -13.53
CA THR A 115 0.32 -8.90 -14.07
C THR A 115 -1.03 -8.25 -13.81
N ASN A 116 -1.10 -7.33 -12.84
CA ASN A 116 -2.34 -6.74 -12.31
C ASN A 116 -3.28 -7.77 -11.65
N ASP A 117 -2.73 -8.92 -11.25
CA ASP A 117 -3.45 -9.94 -10.49
C ASP A 117 -3.51 -9.56 -9.02
N PRO A 118 -4.61 -9.89 -8.32
CA PRO A 118 -4.71 -9.60 -6.90
C PRO A 118 -3.75 -10.47 -6.07
N ILE A 119 -3.18 -9.87 -5.02
CA ILE A 119 -2.35 -10.54 -4.01
C ILE A 119 -3.15 -10.60 -2.71
N CYS A 120 -3.60 -11.80 -2.36
CA CYS A 120 -4.40 -12.04 -1.16
C CYS A 120 -3.50 -12.15 0.08
N PRO A 121 -3.99 -11.77 1.28
CA PRO A 121 -3.26 -12.02 2.52
C PRO A 121 -3.04 -13.52 2.79
N ASP A 122 -1.79 -13.90 3.12
CA ASP A 122 -1.43 -15.30 3.41
C ASP A 122 -1.67 -15.69 4.89
N ALA A 123 -1.85 -14.72 5.79
CA ALA A 123 -2.01 -14.94 7.22
C ALA A 123 -3.50 -14.81 7.63
N ILE A 124 -4.28 -15.85 7.35
CA ILE A 124 -5.69 -15.93 7.73
C ILE A 124 -5.80 -16.87 8.91
N ALA A 125 -6.18 -16.34 10.07
CA ALA A 125 -6.46 -17.15 11.24
C ALA A 125 -7.91 -17.64 11.22
N PHE A 126 -8.10 -18.97 11.27
CA PHE A 126 -9.42 -19.58 11.45
C PHE A 126 -9.55 -20.12 12.88
N SER A 127 -10.74 -19.96 13.45
CA SER A 127 -11.10 -20.51 14.74
C SER A 127 -11.20 -22.03 14.64
N THR A 128 -10.42 -22.76 15.44
CA THR A 128 -10.48 -24.22 15.50
C THR A 128 -11.82 -24.75 16.02
N ALA A 129 -12.59 -23.92 16.72
CA ALA A 129 -13.88 -24.32 17.30
C ALA A 129 -15.04 -24.18 16.30
N THR A 130 -14.95 -23.21 15.39
CA THR A 130 -16.09 -22.82 14.53
C THR A 130 -15.79 -22.92 13.04
N GLY A 131 -14.53 -23.00 12.65
CA GLY A 131 -14.11 -23.02 11.26
C GLY A 131 -14.21 -21.67 10.54
N TYR A 132 -14.42 -20.57 11.26
CA TYR A 132 -14.60 -19.23 10.69
C TYR A 132 -13.38 -18.33 10.96
N PRO A 133 -13.16 -17.27 10.14
CA PRO A 133 -12.09 -16.31 10.38
C PRO A 133 -12.20 -15.66 11.76
N VAL A 134 -11.05 -15.50 12.41
CA VAL A 134 -10.93 -14.74 13.67
C VAL A 134 -10.86 -13.25 13.31
N GLU A 135 -11.51 -12.40 14.11
CA GLU A 135 -11.41 -10.96 13.94
C GLU A 135 -9.95 -10.49 14.09
N GLN A 136 -9.45 -9.83 13.04
CA GLN A 136 -8.11 -9.27 12.95
C GLN A 136 -8.15 -8.01 12.06
N PRO A 137 -7.15 -7.10 12.11
CA PRO A 137 -7.17 -5.84 11.35
C PRO A 137 -7.38 -6.00 9.84
N SER A 138 -6.99 -7.14 9.28
CA SER A 138 -7.16 -7.55 7.89
C SER A 138 -8.04 -8.81 7.77
N ALA A 139 -9.07 -8.92 8.62
CA ALA A 139 -10.02 -10.02 8.54
C ALA A 139 -10.77 -9.97 7.21
N PRO A 140 -10.96 -11.12 6.53
CA PRO A 140 -11.81 -11.15 5.35
C PRO A 140 -13.26 -10.83 5.70
N ALA A 141 -14.01 -10.31 4.73
CA ALA A 141 -15.44 -10.07 4.90
C ALA A 141 -16.19 -11.38 5.16
N LEU A 142 -15.76 -12.45 4.48
CA LEU A 142 -16.28 -13.80 4.63
C LEU A 142 -15.15 -14.82 4.66
N GLY A 143 -15.36 -15.94 5.33
CA GLY A 143 -14.45 -17.06 5.17
C GLY A 143 -14.91 -18.32 5.87
N GLY A 144 -14.27 -19.43 5.53
CA GLY A 144 -14.49 -20.71 6.18
C GLY A 144 -13.37 -21.68 5.80
N HIS A 145 -13.24 -22.75 6.57
CA HIS A 145 -12.38 -23.86 6.20
C HIS A 145 -13.03 -25.22 6.47
N THR A 146 -12.56 -26.24 5.77
CA THR A 146 -12.99 -27.64 5.94
C THR A 146 -11.87 -28.57 5.50
N TYR A 147 -12.04 -29.88 5.72
CA TYR A 147 -11.06 -30.87 5.29
C TYR A 147 -11.45 -31.52 3.95
N TYR A 148 -10.48 -31.60 3.05
CA TYR A 148 -10.50 -32.47 1.89
C TYR A 148 -9.94 -33.84 2.26
N HIS A 149 -10.60 -34.91 1.81
CA HIS A 149 -10.09 -36.27 1.89
C HIS A 149 -9.75 -36.81 0.50
N PRO A 150 -8.69 -37.64 0.38
CA PRO A 150 -8.32 -38.23 -0.90
C PRO A 150 -9.46 -39.00 -1.56
N GLY A 151 -9.79 -38.60 -2.78
CA GLY A 151 -10.89 -39.19 -3.55
C GLY A 151 -12.20 -38.42 -3.50
N ASP A 152 -12.28 -37.33 -2.72
CA ASP A 152 -13.44 -36.44 -2.77
C ASP A 152 -13.47 -35.68 -4.10
N ASP A 153 -14.57 -35.80 -4.84
CA ASP A 153 -14.78 -35.00 -6.06
C ASP A 153 -15.27 -33.58 -5.74
N THR A 154 -15.84 -33.39 -4.55
CA THR A 154 -16.43 -32.13 -4.10
C THR A 154 -16.11 -31.86 -2.63
N VAL A 155 -15.83 -30.61 -2.29
CA VAL A 155 -15.59 -30.14 -0.91
C VAL A 155 -16.63 -29.06 -0.56
N ASP A 156 -17.47 -29.35 0.43
CA ASP A 156 -18.50 -28.43 0.92
C ASP A 156 -17.93 -27.51 2.02
N ILE A 157 -17.92 -26.20 1.78
CA ILE A 157 -17.39 -25.19 2.70
C ILE A 157 -18.51 -24.23 3.10
N THR A 158 -18.67 -24.04 4.41
CA THR A 158 -19.61 -23.06 4.96
C THR A 158 -18.84 -21.79 5.33
N LEU A 159 -19.21 -20.65 4.73
CA LEU A 159 -18.59 -19.36 4.96
C LEU A 159 -19.32 -18.59 6.07
N GLY A 160 -18.58 -18.17 7.08
CA GLY A 160 -19.03 -17.23 8.10
C GLY A 160 -18.93 -15.79 7.59
N CYS A 161 -19.90 -14.96 7.97
CA CYS A 161 -19.90 -13.52 7.67
C CYS A 161 -19.22 -12.76 8.81
N THR A 162 -17.91 -12.49 8.66
CA THR A 162 -17.12 -11.79 9.68
C THR A 162 -17.34 -10.28 9.62
N ASN A 163 -17.31 -9.70 8.41
CA ASN A 163 -17.51 -8.27 8.20
C ASN A 163 -18.14 -8.01 6.83
N LEU A 164 -19.40 -8.45 6.67
CA LEU A 164 -20.13 -8.29 5.41
C LEU A 164 -20.23 -6.81 4.95
N PRO A 165 -20.41 -5.80 5.82
CA PRO A 165 -20.37 -4.41 5.39
C PRO A 165 -19.07 -4.01 4.67
N ALA A 166 -17.93 -4.60 5.04
CA ALA A 166 -16.65 -4.30 4.38
C ALA A 166 -16.61 -4.71 2.90
N ILE A 167 -17.36 -5.75 2.49
CA ILE A 167 -17.42 -6.14 1.06
C ILE A 167 -18.16 -5.10 0.21
N ASN A 168 -19.12 -4.39 0.81
CA ASN A 168 -19.97 -3.41 0.13
C ASN A 168 -19.52 -1.96 0.36
N ALA A 169 -18.65 -1.72 1.35
CA ALA A 169 -18.18 -0.38 1.69
C ALA A 169 -17.38 0.30 0.58
N ALA A 170 -16.77 -0.47 -0.35
CA ALA A 170 -15.90 0.07 -1.39
C ALA A 170 -16.64 0.71 -2.58
N CYS A 171 -17.93 0.40 -2.78
CA CYS A 171 -18.69 0.78 -3.99
C CYS A 171 -20.06 1.37 -3.69
N VAL A 172 -20.54 1.32 -2.44
CA VAL A 172 -21.62 2.23 -2.03
C VAL A 172 -21.04 3.62 -2.20
N SER A 173 -21.50 4.31 -3.25
CA SER A 173 -20.97 5.59 -3.71
C SER A 173 -20.78 6.53 -2.52
N GLU A 174 -19.57 6.60 -1.99
CA GLU A 174 -19.15 7.81 -1.32
C GLU A 174 -19.26 8.87 -2.40
N THR A 175 -20.10 9.89 -2.18
CA THR A 175 -20.05 11.14 -2.94
C THR A 175 -18.59 11.40 -3.30
N PRO A 176 -18.22 11.44 -4.60
CA PRO A 176 -16.82 11.45 -5.02
C PRO A 176 -16.05 12.43 -4.15
N ARG A 177 -15.16 11.90 -3.31
CA ARG A 177 -14.40 12.76 -2.41
C ARG A 177 -13.44 13.50 -3.31
N SER A 178 -13.61 14.81 -3.45
CA SER A 178 -12.60 15.59 -4.16
C SER A 178 -11.35 15.59 -3.30
N VAL A 179 -10.24 15.16 -3.88
CA VAL A 179 -8.92 15.38 -3.30
C VAL A 179 -8.31 16.58 -4.01
N ALA A 180 -7.68 17.46 -3.24
CA ALA A 180 -6.95 18.59 -3.76
C ALA A 180 -5.53 18.59 -3.18
N ALA A 181 -4.58 19.07 -3.96
CA ALA A 181 -3.22 19.29 -3.53
C ALA A 181 -2.71 20.66 -3.96
N THR A 182 -1.84 21.26 -3.16
CA THR A 182 -1.04 22.43 -3.51
C THR A 182 0.43 22.05 -3.49
N VAL A 183 1.24 22.68 -4.35
CA VAL A 183 2.69 22.40 -4.40
C VAL A 183 3.46 23.65 -3.99
N VAL A 184 4.33 23.49 -3.00
CA VAL A 184 5.27 24.53 -2.56
C VAL A 184 6.67 24.16 -3.04
N ASP A 185 7.39 25.15 -3.53
CA ASP A 185 8.78 24.98 -3.94
C ASP A 185 9.68 24.87 -2.68
N PHE A 186 10.50 23.82 -2.64
CA PHE A 186 11.33 23.51 -1.48
C PHE A 186 12.38 24.59 -1.20
N ASP A 187 12.91 25.20 -2.24
CA ASP A 187 14.02 26.15 -2.12
C ASP A 187 13.52 27.53 -1.68
N THR A 188 12.42 27.98 -2.27
CA THR A 188 11.86 29.31 -2.03
C THR A 188 10.79 29.36 -0.94
N ARG A 189 10.19 28.22 -0.61
CA ARG A 189 9.05 28.10 0.33
C ARG A 189 7.79 28.83 -0.11
N LEU A 190 7.68 29.15 -1.39
CA LEU A 190 6.51 29.80 -1.98
C LEU A 190 5.70 28.78 -2.79
N PRO A 191 4.37 28.95 -2.89
CA PRO A 191 3.57 28.19 -3.84
C PRO A 191 4.15 28.33 -5.25
N VAL A 192 4.15 27.24 -6.00
CA VAL A 192 4.57 27.29 -7.41
C VAL A 192 3.61 28.17 -8.20
N THR A 193 4.14 28.89 -9.19
CA THR A 193 3.38 29.85 -9.99
C THR A 193 2.70 29.18 -11.19
N VAL A 194 1.51 29.66 -11.54
CA VAL A 194 0.77 29.29 -12.76
C VAL A 194 1.10 30.21 -13.92
N GLY A 195 0.85 29.76 -15.16
CA GLY A 195 0.93 30.59 -16.37
C GLY A 195 2.23 30.41 -17.16
N PRO A 196 2.46 31.22 -18.22
CA PRO A 196 3.48 30.93 -19.24
C PRO A 196 4.95 30.87 -18.77
N LEU A 197 5.23 31.46 -17.60
CA LEU A 197 6.55 31.43 -16.95
C LEU A 197 6.50 30.69 -15.60
N GLY A 198 5.33 30.13 -15.27
CA GLY A 198 5.12 29.36 -14.07
C GLY A 198 5.55 27.92 -14.26
N ILE A 199 5.96 27.27 -13.17
CA ILE A 199 6.35 25.86 -13.23
C ILE A 199 5.16 24.93 -13.04
N ALA A 200 4.00 25.41 -12.58
CA ALA A 200 2.85 24.55 -12.28
C ALA A 200 2.38 23.71 -13.47
N ASP A 201 2.38 24.28 -14.68
CA ASP A 201 2.00 23.59 -15.92
C ASP A 201 3.03 22.51 -16.36
N HIS A 202 4.21 22.51 -15.74
CA HIS A 202 5.31 21.55 -15.95
C HIS A 202 5.42 20.53 -14.82
N LEU A 203 4.40 20.41 -13.96
CA LEU A 203 4.36 19.42 -12.89
C LEU A 203 3.29 18.37 -13.15
N TRP A 204 3.68 17.10 -13.04
CA TRP A 204 2.75 16.01 -12.80
C TRP A 204 2.57 15.83 -11.31
N VAL A 205 1.32 15.98 -10.85
CA VAL A 205 0.95 15.81 -9.45
C VAL A 205 0.00 14.63 -9.35
N SER A 206 0.30 13.70 -8.45
CA SER A 206 -0.57 12.56 -8.16
C SER A 206 -0.62 12.29 -6.66
N VAL A 207 -1.61 11.52 -6.22
CA VAL A 207 -1.77 11.12 -4.82
C VAL A 207 -1.82 9.62 -4.68
N GLY A 208 -1.14 9.08 -3.68
CA GLY A 208 -1.07 7.64 -3.46
C GLY A 208 -0.58 7.29 -2.07
N GLU A 209 -0.57 6.01 -1.76
CA GLU A 209 0.03 5.48 -0.53
C GLU A 209 1.13 4.48 -0.89
N PRO A 210 2.39 4.71 -0.45
CA PRO A 210 3.44 3.74 -0.62
C PRO A 210 3.11 2.42 0.08
N HIS A 211 3.37 1.30 -0.58
CA HIS A 211 3.17 -0.04 -0.05
C HIS A 211 4.48 -0.83 -0.02
N MET A 212 4.53 -1.87 0.80
CA MET A 212 5.69 -2.77 0.90
C MET A 212 5.75 -3.69 -0.33
N LEU A 213 6.89 -3.70 -1.01
CA LEU A 213 7.24 -4.63 -2.08
C LEU A 213 8.70 -5.06 -1.90
N ASP A 214 8.96 -6.36 -1.87
CA ASP A 214 10.31 -6.95 -1.75
C ASP A 214 11.16 -6.39 -0.59
N GLY A 215 10.52 -6.05 0.53
CA GLY A 215 11.21 -5.53 1.73
C GLY A 215 11.49 -4.01 1.71
N GLY A 216 11.12 -3.31 0.63
CA GLY A 216 11.16 -1.85 0.53
C GLY A 216 9.77 -1.24 0.34
N TYR A 217 9.66 0.07 0.43
CA TYR A 217 8.42 0.77 0.09
C TYR A 217 8.49 1.32 -1.33
N VAL A 218 7.42 1.15 -2.09
CA VAL A 218 7.28 1.67 -3.44
C VAL A 218 5.96 2.40 -3.59
N LEU A 219 5.95 3.42 -4.46
CA LEU A 219 4.72 4.01 -4.98
C LEU A 219 4.87 4.08 -6.49
N ASN A 220 4.33 3.09 -7.21
CA ASN A 220 4.41 3.11 -8.66
C ASN A 220 3.43 4.15 -9.21
N PRO A 221 3.74 4.78 -10.36
CA PRO A 221 2.81 5.71 -11.00
C PRO A 221 1.43 5.13 -11.31
N ARG A 222 1.30 3.80 -11.43
CA ARG A 222 0.02 3.10 -11.64
C ARG A 222 -0.83 3.02 -10.38
N ASP A 223 -0.21 3.08 -9.21
CA ASP A 223 -0.86 3.00 -7.91
C ASP A 223 -1.18 4.41 -7.36
N ALA A 224 -0.67 5.45 -8.04
CA ALA A 224 -0.96 6.84 -7.76
C ALA A 224 -2.10 7.35 -8.65
N PHE A 225 -2.94 8.20 -8.07
CA PHE A 225 -4.06 8.82 -8.74
C PHE A 225 -3.66 10.21 -9.26
N PRO A 226 -3.64 10.43 -10.58
CA PRO A 226 -3.21 11.71 -11.14
C PRO A 226 -4.23 12.81 -10.83
N LEU A 227 -3.72 13.96 -10.40
CA LEU A 227 -4.50 15.17 -10.18
C LEU A 227 -4.36 16.12 -11.38
N ARG A 228 -5.39 16.92 -11.64
CA ARG A 228 -5.38 17.91 -12.73
C ARG A 228 -5.23 19.30 -12.16
N LEU A 229 -4.37 20.10 -12.77
CA LEU A 229 -4.24 21.52 -12.43
C LEU A 229 -5.59 22.21 -12.68
N ASP A 230 -6.11 22.86 -11.65
CA ASP A 230 -7.30 23.68 -11.72
C ASP A 230 -6.97 24.99 -12.45
N ASN A 231 -7.92 25.52 -13.24
CA ASN A 231 -7.72 26.76 -14.02
C ASN A 231 -7.78 28.06 -13.17
N GLU A 232 -7.28 28.01 -11.94
CA GLU A 232 -7.33 29.11 -10.98
C GLU A 232 -6.04 29.95 -10.97
N GLN A 233 -6.07 31.11 -10.31
CA GLN A 233 -4.88 31.95 -10.12
C GLN A 233 -3.85 31.33 -9.14
N VAL A 234 -4.25 30.31 -8.39
CA VAL A 234 -3.42 29.59 -7.43
C VAL A 234 -3.18 28.19 -7.97
N ALA A 235 -1.91 27.74 -7.98
CA ALA A 235 -1.55 26.40 -8.42
C ALA A 235 -2.13 25.35 -7.47
N ARG A 236 -3.23 24.74 -7.91
CA ARG A 236 -3.99 23.74 -7.17
C ARG A 236 -4.34 22.61 -8.11
N TRP A 237 -4.11 21.38 -7.69
CA TRP A 237 -4.48 20.21 -8.47
C TRP A 237 -5.62 19.48 -7.79
N SER A 238 -6.63 19.06 -8.53
CA SER A 238 -7.76 18.33 -7.99
C SER A 238 -8.20 17.17 -8.88
N ALA A 239 -8.86 16.19 -8.27
CA ALA A 239 -9.57 15.13 -8.97
C ALA A 239 -10.59 14.44 -8.05
N PRO A 240 -11.66 13.83 -8.60
CA PRO A 240 -12.55 12.98 -7.84
C PRO A 240 -11.81 11.69 -7.43
N LEU A 241 -11.71 11.43 -6.14
CA LEU A 241 -11.01 10.27 -5.59
C LEU A 241 -12.01 9.23 -5.09
N SER A 242 -11.86 8.01 -5.59
CA SER A 242 -12.58 6.81 -5.13
C SER A 242 -11.82 5.96 -4.11
N PRO A 243 -10.47 5.79 -4.18
CA PRO A 243 -9.78 4.94 -3.22
C PRO A 243 -9.66 5.58 -1.84
N ALA A 244 -9.82 4.76 -0.81
CA ALA A 244 -9.48 5.10 0.56
C ALA A 244 -8.00 4.82 0.82
N PHE A 245 -7.32 5.75 1.48
CA PHE A 245 -5.97 5.54 1.98
C PHE A 245 -6.01 4.81 3.32
N SER A 246 -5.13 3.83 3.53
CA SER A 246 -5.12 2.99 4.73
C SER A 246 -4.51 3.70 5.94
N LYS A 247 -3.29 4.24 5.80
CA LYS A 247 -2.54 4.87 6.89
C LYS A 247 -2.00 6.23 6.52
N TYR A 248 -1.53 6.38 5.29
CA TYR A 248 -0.92 7.60 4.80
C TYR A 248 -1.49 8.00 3.45
N VAL A 249 -1.48 9.31 3.21
CA VAL A 249 -1.72 9.90 1.90
C VAL A 249 -0.51 10.74 1.52
N CYS A 250 0.06 10.45 0.35
CA CYS A 250 1.24 11.11 -0.16
C CYS A 250 0.94 11.83 -1.46
N VAL A 251 1.45 13.06 -1.59
CA VAL A 251 1.47 13.79 -2.85
C VAL A 251 2.82 13.52 -3.53
N ASP A 252 2.76 12.92 -4.72
CA ASP A 252 3.88 12.66 -5.61
C ASP A 252 3.96 13.78 -6.66
N VAL A 253 5.07 14.50 -6.69
CA VAL A 253 5.31 15.61 -7.61
C VAL A 253 6.51 15.28 -8.49
N VAL A 254 6.33 15.37 -9.80
CA VAL A 254 7.38 15.13 -10.80
C VAL A 254 7.43 16.29 -11.77
N GLU A 255 8.63 16.81 -12.04
CA GLU A 255 8.85 17.83 -13.07
C GLU A 255 8.88 17.19 -14.47
N ASP A 256 8.32 17.89 -15.46
CA ASP A 256 8.38 17.52 -16.90
C ASP A 256 9.75 17.87 -17.50
N GLU A 257 10.78 17.24 -16.93
CA GLU A 257 12.16 17.35 -17.38
C GLU A 257 12.84 15.98 -17.39
N ALA A 258 13.86 15.83 -18.23
CA ALA A 258 14.68 14.62 -18.24
C ALA A 258 15.40 14.45 -16.90
N GLU A 259 15.40 13.21 -16.37
CA GLU A 259 16.05 12.85 -15.11
C GLU A 259 15.44 13.54 -13.87
N ALA A 260 14.19 14.02 -13.96
CA ALA A 260 13.47 14.51 -12.80
C ALA A 260 13.29 13.38 -11.76
N THR A 261 13.70 13.65 -10.52
CA THR A 261 13.47 12.73 -9.41
C THR A 261 12.17 13.11 -8.71
N PRO A 262 11.21 12.17 -8.55
CA PRO A 262 9.94 12.46 -7.88
C PRO A 262 10.16 12.87 -6.43
N THR A 263 9.36 13.82 -5.97
CA THR A 263 9.26 14.17 -4.56
C THR A 263 7.95 13.68 -3.97
N LEU A 264 8.02 13.08 -2.78
CA LEU A 264 6.87 12.68 -1.99
C LEU A 264 6.73 13.51 -0.75
N ARG A 265 5.52 13.99 -0.47
CA ARG A 265 5.17 14.52 0.85
C ARG A 265 3.97 13.79 1.39
N CYS A 266 4.13 13.18 2.56
CA CYS A 266 3.14 12.29 3.15
C CYS A 266 2.55 12.84 4.44
N LEU A 267 1.27 12.57 4.65
CA LEU A 267 0.55 12.86 5.89
C LEU A 267 -0.18 11.60 6.36
N PRO A 268 -0.40 11.44 7.68
CA PRO A 268 -1.34 10.43 8.17
C PRO A 268 -2.73 10.66 7.59
N THR A 269 -3.41 9.60 7.19
CA THR A 269 -4.79 9.67 6.69
C THR A 269 -5.72 10.11 7.83
N PRO A 270 -6.45 11.24 7.70
CA PRO A 270 -7.39 11.70 8.71
C PRO A 270 -8.64 10.79 8.75
N ALA A 271 -9.26 10.68 9.92
CA ALA A 271 -10.57 10.06 10.07
C ALA A 271 -11.65 11.02 9.53
N GLY A 272 -11.87 11.04 8.21
CA GLY A 272 -12.91 11.87 7.59
C GLY A 272 -12.54 12.40 6.22
N GLN A 273 -12.97 13.62 5.92
CA GLN A 273 -12.63 14.31 4.67
C GLN A 273 -11.13 14.60 4.62
N LEU A 274 -10.51 14.33 3.48
CA LEU A 274 -9.12 14.68 3.25
C LEU A 274 -8.99 16.22 3.22
N PRO A 275 -8.08 16.81 4.00
CA PRO A 275 -7.73 18.21 3.82
C PRO A 275 -7.04 18.39 2.47
N GLU A 276 -6.84 19.63 2.07
CA GLU A 276 -5.93 19.94 0.98
C GLU A 276 -4.52 19.41 1.32
N LEU A 277 -3.98 18.61 0.43
CA LEU A 277 -2.74 17.88 0.64
C LEU A 277 -1.55 18.73 0.20
N PRO A 278 -0.57 18.98 1.07
CA PRO A 278 0.60 19.74 0.69
C PRO A 278 1.61 18.83 -0.03
N GLY A 279 1.87 19.11 -1.30
CA GLY A 279 3.01 18.61 -2.06
C GLY A 279 4.24 19.52 -1.92
N MET A 280 5.39 19.03 -2.36
CA MET A 280 6.64 19.80 -2.40
C MET A 280 7.35 19.53 -3.72
N ARG A 281 7.86 20.58 -4.37
CA ARG A 281 8.77 20.48 -5.51
C ARG A 281 10.20 20.64 -4.99
N LEU A 282 11.12 19.74 -5.36
CA LEU A 282 12.55 19.91 -5.08
C LEU A 282 13.29 20.11 -6.39
N SER A 283 13.94 21.25 -6.57
CA SER A 283 14.68 21.50 -7.81
C SER A 283 15.82 20.50 -7.96
N ARG A 284 16.10 20.12 -9.22
CA ARG A 284 17.24 19.27 -9.58
C ARG A 284 18.56 19.80 -9.00
N GLY A 285 18.77 21.11 -9.05
CA GLY A 285 19.98 21.75 -8.52
C GLY A 285 20.15 21.53 -7.02
N THR A 286 19.08 21.66 -6.23
CA THR A 286 19.14 21.38 -4.80
C THR A 286 19.37 19.91 -4.51
N LEU A 287 18.70 19.01 -5.23
CA LEU A 287 18.95 17.57 -5.07
C LEU A 287 20.41 17.22 -5.37
N GLN A 288 20.99 17.75 -6.45
CA GLN A 288 22.41 17.53 -6.78
C GLN A 288 23.36 18.06 -5.69
N ASN A 289 23.05 19.21 -5.10
CA ASN A 289 23.83 19.75 -3.98
C ASN A 289 23.75 18.85 -2.74
N VAL A 290 22.58 18.28 -2.47
CA VAL A 290 22.38 17.30 -1.38
C VAL A 290 23.18 16.02 -1.65
N LEU A 291 23.03 15.42 -2.83
CA LEU A 291 23.75 14.20 -3.21
C LEU A 291 25.27 14.41 -3.14
N LYS A 292 25.77 15.53 -3.68
CA LYS A 292 27.18 15.90 -3.61
C LYS A 292 27.67 16.04 -2.17
N SER A 293 26.88 16.68 -1.30
CA SER A 293 27.20 16.80 0.12
C SER A 293 27.32 15.42 0.76
N LEU A 294 26.43 14.50 0.43
CA LEU A 294 26.46 13.11 0.91
C LEU A 294 27.54 12.23 0.24
N SER A 295 28.37 12.79 -0.64
CA SER A 295 29.34 12.06 -1.46
C SER A 295 28.70 10.96 -2.31
N LEU A 296 27.49 11.20 -2.81
CA LEU A 296 26.78 10.33 -3.74
C LEU A 296 26.89 10.89 -5.17
N SER A 297 27.29 10.04 -6.11
CA SER A 297 27.37 10.38 -7.53
C SER A 297 26.03 10.24 -8.26
N GLU A 298 25.14 9.41 -7.73
CA GLU A 298 23.85 9.06 -8.33
C GLU A 298 22.77 9.05 -7.24
N PHE A 299 21.51 9.15 -7.68
CA PHE A 299 20.38 9.03 -6.78
C PHE A 299 20.24 7.56 -6.33
N PRO A 300 20.11 7.27 -5.03
CA PRO A 300 20.00 5.89 -4.55
C PRO A 300 18.65 5.27 -4.92
N ASP A 301 18.68 4.00 -5.33
CA ASP A 301 17.49 3.24 -5.76
C ASP A 301 16.45 3.12 -4.63
N GLU A 302 16.90 3.01 -3.37
CA GLU A 302 16.04 2.95 -2.19
C GLU A 302 15.34 4.28 -1.85
N GLY A 303 15.75 5.38 -2.50
CA GLY A 303 15.30 6.74 -2.20
C GLY A 303 16.06 7.41 -1.06
N ILE A 304 15.66 8.62 -0.69
CA ILE A 304 16.20 9.36 0.46
C ILE A 304 15.10 10.16 1.13
N THR A 305 15.26 10.46 2.42
CA THR A 305 14.45 11.46 3.11
C THR A 305 15.23 12.75 3.23
N ILE A 306 14.67 13.85 2.75
CA ILE A 306 15.19 15.21 2.97
C ILE A 306 14.17 15.96 3.81
N GLY A 307 14.61 16.49 4.94
CA GLY A 307 13.74 17.29 5.79
C GLY A 307 14.29 18.67 6.08
N MET A 308 13.41 19.53 6.61
CA MET A 308 13.78 20.85 7.10
C MET A 308 13.01 21.18 8.37
N VAL A 309 13.71 21.70 9.37
CA VAL A 309 13.09 22.34 10.54
C VAL A 309 12.84 23.80 10.20
N VAL A 310 11.59 24.26 10.36
CA VAL A 310 11.18 25.61 9.96
C VAL A 310 10.48 26.38 11.06
N ASP A 311 10.60 27.72 11.07
CA ASP A 311 9.84 28.62 11.94
C ASP A 311 8.39 28.86 11.43
N THR A 312 7.65 29.72 12.12
CA THR A 312 6.27 30.09 11.75
C THR A 312 6.17 30.86 10.43
N LEU A 313 7.30 31.34 9.88
CA LEU A 313 7.40 31.99 8.58
C LEU A 313 8.00 31.04 7.52
N ALA A 314 8.03 29.73 7.81
CA ALA A 314 8.58 28.68 6.97
C ALA A 314 10.10 28.81 6.67
N ARG A 315 10.85 29.58 7.47
CA ARG A 315 12.30 29.74 7.31
C ARG A 315 13.05 28.67 8.08
N GLY A 316 14.16 28.18 7.52
CA GLY A 316 15.05 27.25 8.19
C GLY A 316 15.53 27.78 9.55
N VAL A 317 15.63 26.89 10.54
CA VAL A 317 16.13 27.25 11.87
C VAL A 317 17.37 26.44 12.26
N SER A 318 18.34 27.12 12.86
CA SER A 318 19.57 26.51 13.37
C SER A 318 19.42 25.98 14.79
N ASP A 319 20.36 25.12 15.17
CA ASP A 319 20.55 24.62 16.54
C ASP A 319 19.50 23.62 17.06
N TYR A 320 18.73 23.00 16.16
CA TYR A 320 17.77 21.96 16.49
C TYR A 320 18.34 20.55 16.25
N VAL A 321 18.06 19.63 17.17
CA VAL A 321 18.32 18.19 17.00
C VAL A 321 17.04 17.52 16.51
N VAL A 322 17.06 16.99 15.30
CA VAL A 322 16.01 16.13 14.76
C VAL A 322 16.20 14.71 15.26
N THR A 323 15.16 14.18 15.91
CA THR A 323 15.09 12.82 16.42
C THR A 323 14.09 12.03 15.57
N PRO A 324 14.56 11.07 14.76
CA PRO A 324 13.67 10.16 14.05
C PRO A 324 13.19 9.04 14.98
N SER A 325 11.99 8.50 14.73
CA SER A 325 11.52 7.29 15.43
C SER A 325 12.26 6.02 15.03
N ALA A 326 12.92 6.02 13.87
CA ALA A 326 13.76 4.94 13.34
C ALA A 326 14.78 5.51 12.33
N GLY A 327 15.94 4.86 12.18
CA GLY A 327 17.03 5.34 11.33
C GLY A 327 17.86 6.46 11.97
N THR A 328 18.67 7.13 11.16
CA THR A 328 19.62 8.15 11.56
C THR A 328 19.42 9.44 10.77
N VAL A 329 19.94 10.55 11.33
CA VAL A 329 19.89 11.88 10.71
C VAL A 329 21.31 12.39 10.46
N THR A 330 21.54 12.87 9.25
CA THR A 330 22.72 13.65 8.86
C THR A 330 22.31 15.08 8.58
N TYR A 331 22.92 16.05 9.27
CA TYR A 331 22.67 17.46 9.01
C TYR A 331 23.56 17.96 7.87
N LEU A 332 22.96 18.73 6.97
CA LEU A 332 23.69 19.36 5.89
C LEU A 332 24.04 20.79 6.29
N SER A 333 25.32 21.13 6.21
CA SER A 333 25.78 22.51 6.33
C SER A 333 25.93 23.13 4.95
N ALA A 334 25.42 24.35 4.78
CA ALA A 334 25.64 25.15 3.56
C ALA A 334 27.12 25.40 3.22
N THR A 335 28.03 25.26 4.20
CA THR A 335 29.47 25.57 4.04
C THR A 335 30.41 24.41 4.34
N GLN A 336 30.00 23.44 5.16
CA GLN A 336 30.90 22.38 5.66
C GLN A 336 30.55 20.97 5.16
N GLY A 337 29.53 20.82 4.31
CA GLY A 337 29.04 19.51 3.91
C GLY A 337 28.35 18.78 5.07
N PRO A 338 28.28 17.43 5.07
CA PRO A 338 27.68 16.66 6.14
C PRO A 338 28.59 16.66 7.37
N GLY A 339 28.03 16.83 8.57
CA GLY A 339 28.84 16.70 9.79
C GLY A 339 28.43 17.51 11.02
N GLY A 340 27.27 18.18 11.01
CA GLY A 340 26.72 18.80 12.20
C GLY A 340 26.07 17.80 13.17
N THR A 341 25.88 18.18 14.42
CA THR A 341 25.01 17.46 15.37
C THR A 341 23.62 18.10 15.50
N LYS A 342 23.41 19.22 14.80
CA LYS A 342 22.22 20.07 14.82
C LYS A 342 22.03 20.71 13.45
N THR A 343 20.83 21.22 13.19
CA THR A 343 20.54 22.00 11.99
C THR A 343 21.38 23.28 11.92
N ASP A 344 21.77 23.69 10.72
CA ASP A 344 22.31 25.02 10.46
C ASP A 344 21.19 26.02 10.11
N ALA A 345 21.53 27.20 9.59
CA ALA A 345 20.54 28.22 9.21
C ALA A 345 19.56 27.76 8.10
N SER A 346 19.91 26.73 7.31
CA SER A 346 19.00 26.16 6.33
C SER A 346 17.93 25.28 6.98
N GLY A 347 18.15 24.78 8.20
CA GLY A 347 17.26 23.83 8.85
C GLY A 347 17.31 22.42 8.25
N ILE A 348 18.14 22.16 7.22
CA ILE A 348 18.07 20.94 6.40
C ILE A 348 18.73 19.76 7.11
N PHE A 349 18.09 18.59 6.98
CA PHE A 349 18.62 17.31 7.39
C PHE A 349 18.27 16.22 6.38
N VAL A 350 19.01 15.11 6.41
CA VAL A 350 18.80 13.96 5.53
C VAL A 350 18.77 12.67 6.36
N SER A 351 17.95 11.72 5.95
CA SER A 351 18.04 10.32 6.40
C SER A 351 18.11 9.39 5.19
N ARG A 352 18.97 8.37 5.29
CA ARG A 352 19.24 7.37 4.24
C ARG A 352 18.87 5.95 4.65
N ASP A 353 18.40 5.77 5.88
CA ASP A 353 18.15 4.47 6.50
C ASP A 353 16.82 4.44 7.27
N ALA A 354 16.09 5.56 7.35
CA ALA A 354 14.78 5.60 7.97
C ALA A 354 13.74 4.85 7.11
N PRO A 355 13.11 3.77 7.60
CA PRO A 355 12.02 3.12 6.88
C PRO A 355 10.83 4.08 6.69
N PHE A 356 10.04 3.89 5.63
CA PHE A 356 8.82 4.67 5.43
C PHE A 356 7.87 4.60 6.64
N GLY A 357 7.21 5.72 6.93
CA GLY A 357 6.38 5.88 8.13
C GLY A 357 7.15 6.38 9.36
N THR A 358 8.46 6.58 9.25
CA THR A 358 9.28 7.20 10.30
C THR A 358 8.79 8.60 10.60
N LYS A 359 8.62 8.91 11.88
CA LYS A 359 8.27 10.24 12.36
C LYS A 359 9.53 11.00 12.74
N PHE A 360 9.65 12.24 12.25
CA PHE A 360 10.76 13.13 12.58
C PHE A 360 10.24 14.28 13.45
N ALA A 361 10.83 14.43 14.63
CA ALA A 361 10.55 15.52 15.56
C ALA A 361 11.82 16.32 15.83
N ALA A 362 11.72 17.61 16.13
CA ALA A 362 12.88 18.44 16.47
C ALA A 362 12.88 18.78 17.98
N SER A 363 14.07 18.81 18.59
CA SER A 363 14.25 19.10 20.01
C SER A 363 13.99 20.57 20.31
N GLY A 364 13.17 20.89 21.31
CA GLY A 364 12.93 22.27 21.76
C GLY A 364 11.90 22.33 22.89
N LEU A 365 11.75 23.51 23.52
CA LEU A 365 10.82 23.70 24.65
C LEU A 365 9.33 23.56 24.28
N ASN A 366 9.01 23.46 22.98
CA ASN A 366 7.65 23.44 22.47
C ASN A 366 7.36 22.18 21.63
N GLN A 367 6.08 21.85 21.54
CA GLN A 367 5.59 20.75 20.72
C GLN A 367 5.96 20.97 19.24
N THR A 368 6.68 20.03 18.65
CA THR A 368 6.82 19.93 17.20
C THR A 368 5.71 19.04 16.65
N VAL A 369 5.12 19.41 15.52
CA VAL A 369 4.27 18.48 14.76
C VAL A 369 5.21 17.52 14.03
N PRO A 370 5.19 16.20 14.33
CA PRO A 370 6.09 15.27 13.68
C PRO A 370 5.76 15.18 12.20
N GLY A 371 6.78 15.33 11.35
CA GLY A 371 6.65 15.04 9.92
C GLY A 371 6.82 13.55 9.67
N VAL A 372 6.13 13.00 8.65
CA VAL A 372 6.26 11.60 8.23
C VAL A 372 7.19 11.52 7.03
N GLY A 373 8.18 10.64 7.08
CA GLY A 373 9.08 10.37 5.95
C GLY A 373 9.57 8.93 5.90
N GLY A 374 10.75 8.75 5.32
CA GLY A 374 11.42 7.47 5.15
C GLY A 374 11.65 7.09 3.68
N LEU A 375 12.37 6.01 3.47
CA LEU A 375 12.78 5.50 2.17
C LEU A 375 11.58 5.01 1.35
N VAL A 376 11.44 5.54 0.13
CA VAL A 376 10.53 5.04 -0.91
C VAL A 376 11.33 4.96 -2.20
N ALA A 377 11.34 3.79 -2.83
CA ALA A 377 12.24 3.49 -3.94
C ALA A 377 12.12 4.52 -5.07
N GLY A 378 13.26 5.03 -5.52
CA GLY A 378 13.37 6.01 -6.60
C GLY A 378 12.78 7.38 -6.31
N LYS A 379 12.49 7.72 -5.04
CA LYS A 379 11.82 8.98 -4.67
C LYS A 379 12.51 9.72 -3.53
N VAL A 380 12.39 11.04 -3.53
CA VAL A 380 12.79 11.90 -2.41
C VAL A 380 11.59 12.14 -1.51
N THR A 381 11.61 11.62 -0.29
CA THR A 381 10.55 11.89 0.69
C THR A 381 10.88 13.19 1.44
N ILE A 382 10.03 14.20 1.30
CA ILE A 382 10.18 15.53 1.89
C ILE A 382 9.46 15.61 3.25
N VAL A 383 10.20 16.01 4.28
CA VAL A 383 9.69 16.16 5.65
C VAL A 383 9.81 17.61 6.12
N ILE A 384 8.68 18.25 6.44
CA ILE A 384 8.66 19.58 7.05
C ILE A 384 8.35 19.43 8.53
N VAL A 385 9.25 19.86 9.40
CA VAL A 385 9.07 19.84 10.86
C VAL A 385 8.83 21.29 11.31
N PRO A 386 7.57 21.74 11.45
CA PRO A 386 7.30 23.08 11.92
C PRO A 386 7.63 23.19 13.41
N PHE A 387 8.36 24.24 13.76
CA PHE A 387 8.58 24.65 15.12
C PHE A 387 7.62 25.80 15.46
N VAL A 388 6.75 25.57 16.45
CA VAL A 388 5.92 26.62 17.02
C VAL A 388 6.76 27.32 18.09
N GLY A 389 7.27 28.51 17.77
CA GLY A 389 7.95 29.35 18.74
C GLY A 389 7.04 29.67 19.93
N ALA A 390 7.63 29.75 21.12
CA ALA A 390 6.90 30.30 22.26
C ALA A 390 6.65 31.75 21.87
N THR A 391 5.39 32.13 21.69
CA THR A 391 5.01 33.55 21.63
C THR A 391 5.75 34.22 22.77
N ALA A 392 6.65 35.16 22.45
CA ALA A 392 7.37 35.93 23.45
C ALA A 392 6.32 36.51 24.42
N LEU A 393 6.30 36.01 25.65
CA LEU A 393 5.49 36.55 26.73
C LEU A 393 6.15 37.81 27.27
#